data_AF-A0A094LX61-F1
#
_entry.id   AF-A0A094LX61-F1
#
_cell.length_a   1.000
_cell.length_b   1.000
_cell.length_c   1.000
_cell.angle_alpha   90.00
_cell.angle_beta   90.00
_cell.angle_gamma   90.00
#
_symmetry.space_group_name_H-M   'P 1'
#
loop_
_entity.id
_entity.type
_entity.pdbx_description
1 polymer ?
#
loop_
_entity_poly.entity_id
_entity_poly.type
_entity_poly.pdbx_seq_one_letter_code
_entity_poly.pdbx_strand_id
1 'polypeptide(L)'
;FPWFGMDIGGTLVKLAYFEPIDITAEEEQEEVESLKSIRKYLTSNVAYGSTGIRDVHLELKDLTIFARRGNLHFIRFPTHDLPTFIQMGRNKNFSTLHTVLCATGGGAYKFEEDFRTIGNLQLHKLDELDCLVKGLLYIDSVSFNGQAECYYFENASDPERCQKMPFNLDDPYPLLVVNIGSGVSILSVHSKDNYKRVTGT
;
A
#
# COMPACT_ATOMS: atom_id res chain seq x y z
N PHE A 1 3.49 6.07 -15.63
CA PHE A 1 2.51 5.27 -14.88
C PHE A 1 2.72 3.82 -15.25
N PRO A 2 2.51 2.85 -14.36
CA PRO A 2 1.78 2.91 -13.08
C PRO A 2 2.67 3.23 -11.87
N TRP A 3 2.08 3.85 -10.84
CA TRP A 3 2.73 4.02 -9.55
C TRP A 3 2.22 2.97 -8.56
N PHE A 4 3.14 2.14 -8.10
CA PHE A 4 2.88 1.06 -7.15
C PHE A 4 3.80 1.17 -5.94
N GLY A 5 3.27 0.82 -4.77
CA GLY A 5 4.05 0.46 -3.60
C GLY A 5 3.63 -0.93 -3.13
N MET A 6 4.60 -1.79 -2.85
CA MET A 6 4.33 -3.16 -2.41
C MET A 6 4.94 -3.45 -1.04
N ASP A 7 4.18 -4.09 -0.16
CA ASP A 7 4.68 -4.65 1.11
C ASP A 7 4.41 -6.16 1.09
N ILE A 8 5.50 -6.94 1.10
CA ILE A 8 5.45 -8.40 1.04
C ILE A 8 5.69 -8.94 2.46
N GLY A 9 4.61 -9.03 3.23
CA GLY A 9 4.63 -9.54 4.60
C GLY A 9 4.70 -11.07 4.69
N GLY A 10 4.78 -11.60 5.91
CA GLY A 10 4.82 -13.05 6.13
C GLY A 10 3.54 -13.79 5.71
N THR A 11 2.38 -13.14 5.87
CA THR A 11 1.07 -13.74 5.58
C THR A 11 0.35 -13.09 4.39
N LEU A 12 0.43 -11.75 4.28
CA LEU A 12 -0.23 -10.99 3.23
C LEU A 12 0.77 -10.13 2.48
N VAL A 13 0.56 -10.04 1.16
CA VAL A 13 1.08 -8.98 0.31
C VAL A 13 0.05 -7.85 0.26
N LYS A 14 0.52 -6.62 0.38
CA LYS A 14 -0.27 -5.40 0.24
C LYS A 14 0.29 -4.60 -0.92
N LEU A 15 -0.59 -4.11 -1.78
CA LEU A 15 -0.28 -3.33 -2.97
C LEU A 15 -1.11 -2.05 -2.94
N ALA A 16 -0.42 -0.91 -2.89
CA ALA A 16 -1.02 0.40 -3.11
C ALA A 16 -0.86 0.77 -4.59
N TYR A 17 -1.94 1.18 -5.24
CA TYR A 17 -1.95 1.57 -6.66
C TYR A 17 -2.57 2.95 -6.81
N PHE A 18 -1.82 3.90 -7.37
CA PHE A 18 -2.36 5.21 -7.74
C PHE A 18 -2.89 5.18 -9.17
N GLU A 19 -4.19 5.36 -9.31
CA GLU A 19 -4.91 5.50 -10.58
C GLU A 19 -5.02 6.99 -10.94
N PRO A 20 -4.28 7.50 -11.94
CA PRO A 20 -4.47 8.87 -12.39
C PRO A 20 -5.86 9.04 -13.05
N ILE A 21 -6.57 10.10 -12.66
CA ILE A 21 -7.89 10.47 -13.23
C ILE A 21 -7.81 11.72 -14.11
N ASP A 22 -6.60 12.25 -14.28
CA ASP A 22 -6.27 13.48 -15.01
C ASP A 22 -5.45 13.20 -16.28
N ILE A 23 -5.55 11.99 -16.82
CA ILE A 23 -4.84 11.60 -18.05
C ILE A 23 -5.42 12.39 -19.22
N THR A 24 -4.54 13.08 -19.95
CA THR A 24 -4.93 13.83 -21.16
C THR A 24 -5.06 12.92 -22.38
N ALA A 25 -5.73 13.39 -23.44
CA ALA A 25 -5.87 12.62 -24.68
C ALA A 25 -4.52 12.35 -25.35
N GLU A 26 -3.58 13.30 -25.26
CA GLU A 26 -2.21 13.15 -25.75
C GLU A 26 -1.46 12.07 -24.96
N GLU A 27 -1.52 12.11 -23.63
CA GLU A 27 -0.91 11.08 -22.78
C GLU A 27 -1.50 9.69 -23.04
N GLU A 28 -2.81 9.60 -23.28
CA GLU A 28 -3.47 8.33 -23.60
C GLU A 28 -3.02 7.77 -24.97
N GLN A 29 -2.68 8.62 -25.94
CA GLN A 29 -2.15 8.17 -27.24
C GLN A 29 -0.71 7.63 -27.12
N GLU A 30 0.11 8.24 -26.26
CA GLU A 30 1.48 7.81 -25.99
C GLU A 30 1.56 6.59 -25.07
N GLU A 31 0.50 6.32 -24.31
CA GLU A 31 0.43 5.21 -23.37
C GLU A 31 0.43 3.84 -24.07
N VAL A 32 1.40 3.00 -23.72
CA VAL A 32 1.55 1.63 -24.24
C VAL A 32 0.32 0.78 -23.86
N GLU A 33 -0.16 -0.07 -24.78
CA GLU A 33 -1.38 -0.88 -24.59
C GLU A 33 -1.36 -1.76 -23.31
N SER A 34 -0.18 -2.24 -22.90
CA SER A 34 -0.02 -2.98 -21.65
C SER A 34 -0.41 -2.15 -20.42
N LEU A 35 -0.11 -0.85 -20.41
CA LEU A 35 -0.51 0.08 -19.33
C LEU A 35 -2.01 0.22 -19.25
N LYS A 36 -2.66 0.45 -20.39
CA LYS A 36 -4.13 0.57 -20.48
C LYS A 36 -4.82 -0.68 -19.97
N SER A 37 -4.33 -1.84 -20.41
CA SER A 37 -4.83 -3.14 -19.98
C SER A 37 -4.69 -3.36 -18.47
N ILE A 38 -3.56 -2.96 -17.89
CA ILE A 38 -3.30 -3.10 -16.44
C ILE A 38 -4.15 -2.14 -15.63
N ARG A 39 -4.22 -0.85 -16.02
CA ARG A 39 -5.13 0.12 -15.38
C ARG A 39 -6.56 -0.42 -15.40
N LYS A 40 -7.07 -0.78 -16.58
CA LYS A 40 -8.41 -1.34 -16.75
C LYS A 40 -8.62 -2.58 -15.89
N TYR A 41 -7.67 -3.51 -15.88
CA TYR A 41 -7.77 -4.73 -15.08
C TYR A 41 -7.88 -4.42 -13.58
N LEU A 42 -7.09 -3.48 -13.06
CA LEU A 42 -7.12 -3.10 -11.66
C LEU A 42 -8.40 -2.36 -11.30
N THR A 43 -8.91 -1.48 -12.17
CA THR A 43 -10.03 -0.61 -11.84
C THR A 43 -11.40 -1.24 -12.12
N SER A 44 -11.49 -2.14 -13.10
CA SER A 44 -12.75 -2.83 -13.46
C SER A 44 -13.03 -4.07 -12.62
N ASN A 45 -12.09 -4.53 -11.79
CA ASN A 45 -12.25 -5.73 -10.97
C ASN A 45 -12.01 -5.42 -9.49
N VAL A 46 -12.73 -6.12 -8.62
CA VAL A 46 -12.53 -6.08 -7.15
C VAL A 46 -11.87 -7.35 -6.62
N ALA A 47 -11.83 -8.41 -7.44
CA ALA A 47 -11.14 -9.65 -7.15
C ALA A 47 -10.15 -9.97 -8.28
N TYR A 48 -8.97 -10.46 -7.92
CA TYR A 48 -7.88 -10.76 -8.86
C TYR A 48 -7.42 -12.20 -8.68
N GLY A 49 -7.58 -13.02 -9.72
CA GLY A 49 -7.34 -14.45 -9.62
C GLY A 49 -8.31 -15.09 -8.62
N SER A 50 -7.82 -16.04 -7.81
CA SER A 50 -8.61 -16.74 -6.80
C SER A 50 -8.61 -16.08 -5.43
N THR A 51 -7.62 -15.26 -5.10
CA THR A 51 -7.38 -14.79 -3.72
C THR A 51 -7.08 -13.30 -3.59
N GLY A 52 -6.81 -12.60 -4.69
CA GLY A 52 -6.57 -11.15 -4.66
C GLY A 52 -7.85 -10.37 -4.47
N ILE A 53 -7.81 -9.36 -3.60
CA ILE A 53 -8.95 -8.54 -3.22
C ILE A 53 -8.53 -7.07 -3.25
N ARG A 54 -9.36 -6.23 -3.87
CA ARG A 54 -9.29 -4.77 -3.73
C ARG A 54 -10.28 -4.33 -2.66
N ASP A 55 -9.77 -3.71 -1.60
CA ASP A 55 -10.58 -3.19 -0.51
C ASP A 55 -11.17 -1.83 -0.93
N VAL A 56 -12.20 -1.86 -1.79
CA VAL A 56 -12.81 -0.66 -2.42
C VAL A 56 -13.26 0.38 -1.39
N HIS A 57 -13.68 -0.06 -0.21
CA HIS A 57 -14.11 0.82 0.87
C HIS A 57 -12.98 1.69 1.45
N LEU A 58 -11.71 1.38 1.17
CA LEU A 58 -10.53 2.16 1.60
C LEU A 58 -10.00 3.12 0.52
N GLU A 59 -10.61 3.15 -0.67
CA GLU A 59 -10.15 4.00 -1.77
C GLU A 59 -10.09 5.49 -1.35
N LEU A 60 -8.91 6.11 -1.46
CA LEU A 60 -8.77 7.57 -1.32
C LEU A 60 -9.07 8.21 -2.67
N LYS A 61 -10.10 9.05 -2.72
CA LYS A 61 -10.60 9.66 -3.95
C LYS A 61 -10.03 11.06 -4.13
N ASP A 62 -9.80 11.42 -5.38
CA ASP A 62 -9.35 12.76 -5.79
C ASP A 62 -8.09 13.27 -5.06
N LEU A 63 -7.16 12.35 -4.78
CA LEU A 63 -5.91 12.64 -4.11
C LEU A 63 -4.90 13.25 -5.08
N THR A 64 -4.15 14.25 -4.61
CA THR A 64 -3.04 14.83 -5.38
C THR A 64 -1.70 14.24 -4.91
N ILE A 65 -1.06 13.41 -5.73
CA ILE A 65 0.27 12.84 -5.47
C ILE A 65 1.20 13.24 -6.62
N PHE A 66 2.40 13.74 -6.29
CA PHE A 66 3.42 14.15 -7.28
C PHE A 66 2.84 15.00 -8.43
N ALA A 67 2.03 16.01 -8.07
CA ALA A 67 1.33 16.92 -8.99
C ALA A 67 0.34 16.25 -9.97
N ARG A 68 -0.12 15.03 -9.66
CA ARG A 68 -1.18 14.33 -10.40
C ARG A 68 -2.38 14.10 -9.51
N ARG A 69 -3.58 14.26 -10.06
CA ARG A 69 -4.85 13.91 -9.43
C ARG A 69 -5.21 12.47 -9.75
N GLY A 70 -5.64 11.72 -8.74
CA GLY A 70 -5.96 10.31 -8.91
C GLY A 70 -6.62 9.69 -7.70
N ASN A 71 -6.93 8.41 -7.80
CA ASN A 71 -7.45 7.60 -6.71
C ASN A 71 -6.36 6.65 -6.20
N LEU A 72 -6.21 6.52 -4.89
CA LEU A 72 -5.32 5.53 -4.29
C LEU A 72 -6.12 4.28 -3.91
N HIS A 73 -5.77 3.15 -4.54
CA HIS A 73 -6.39 1.85 -4.34
C HIS A 73 -5.56 0.96 -3.43
N PHE A 74 -6.23 0.19 -2.57
CA PHE A 74 -5.60 -0.79 -1.67
C PHE A 74 -5.99 -2.20 -2.08
N ILE A 75 -4.98 -3.02 -2.36
CA ILE A 75 -5.13 -4.39 -2.86
C ILE A 75 -4.31 -5.31 -1.95
N ARG A 76 -4.82 -6.52 -1.69
CA ARG A 76 -4.11 -7.54 -0.92
C ARG A 76 -4.34 -8.94 -1.46
N PHE A 77 -3.39 -9.81 -1.19
CA PHE A 77 -3.48 -11.25 -1.45
C PHE A 77 -2.56 -12.03 -0.51
N PRO A 78 -2.77 -13.33 -0.30
CA PRO A 78 -1.89 -14.15 0.53
C PRO A 78 -0.46 -14.23 -0.02
N THR A 79 0.55 -14.14 0.84
CA THR A 79 1.97 -14.24 0.43
C THR A 79 2.29 -15.55 -0.27
N HIS A 80 1.60 -16.65 0.07
CA HIS A 80 1.81 -17.93 -0.61
C HIS A 80 1.41 -17.92 -2.09
N ASP A 81 0.55 -16.99 -2.52
CA ASP A 81 0.14 -16.82 -3.91
C ASP A 81 1.03 -15.84 -4.69
N LEU A 82 2.09 -15.31 -4.07
CA LEU A 82 3.03 -14.41 -4.74
C LEU A 82 3.64 -14.99 -6.03
N PRO A 83 3.99 -16.29 -6.13
CA PRO A 83 4.44 -16.86 -7.40
C PRO A 83 3.43 -16.69 -8.53
N THR A 84 2.14 -16.87 -8.24
CA THR A 84 1.04 -16.65 -9.20
C THR A 84 0.99 -15.19 -9.62
N PHE A 85 1.14 -14.25 -8.69
CA PHE A 85 1.19 -12.82 -8.99
C PHE A 85 2.37 -12.45 -9.89
N ILE A 86 3.59 -12.96 -9.61
CA ILE A 86 4.78 -12.70 -10.43
C ILE A 86 4.57 -13.23 -11.85
N GLN A 87 4.01 -14.44 -11.98
CA GLN A 87 3.67 -15.02 -13.29
C GLN A 87 2.62 -14.18 -14.04
N MET A 88 1.59 -13.68 -13.34
CA MET A 88 0.62 -12.76 -13.92
C MET A 88 1.28 -11.45 -14.40
N GLY A 89 2.21 -10.90 -13.62
CA GLY A 89 2.99 -9.71 -13.99
C GLY A 89 3.78 -9.93 -15.27
N ARG A 90 4.45 -11.09 -15.41
CA ARG A 90 5.13 -11.49 -16.64
C ARG A 90 4.17 -11.58 -17.83
N ASN A 91 3.05 -12.30 -17.68
CA ASN A 91 2.08 -12.52 -18.75
C ASN A 91 1.39 -11.23 -19.22
N LYS A 92 1.25 -10.24 -18.32
CA LYS A 92 0.70 -8.92 -18.62
C LYS A 92 1.77 -7.89 -18.98
N ASN A 93 3.02 -8.31 -19.16
CA ASN A 93 4.16 -7.47 -19.54
C ASN A 93 4.42 -6.29 -18.59
N PHE A 94 4.31 -6.50 -17.27
CA PHE A 94 4.59 -5.48 -16.26
C PHE A 94 6.01 -4.90 -16.40
N SER A 95 6.97 -5.70 -16.84
CA SER A 95 8.37 -5.27 -17.05
C SER A 95 8.55 -4.24 -18.17
N THR A 96 7.60 -4.11 -19.09
CA THR A 96 7.62 -3.04 -20.12
C THR A 96 7.23 -1.67 -19.56
N LEU A 97 6.71 -1.61 -18.33
CA LEU A 97 6.12 -0.41 -17.75
C LEU A 97 7.07 0.31 -16.79
N HIS A 98 7.74 -0.47 -15.95
CA HIS A 98 8.73 0.00 -15.00
C HIS A 98 9.70 -1.14 -14.72
N THR A 99 11.00 -0.87 -14.86
CA THR A 99 12.04 -1.86 -14.56
C THR A 99 12.21 -2.07 -13.05
N VAL A 100 11.71 -1.14 -12.22
CA VAL A 100 11.92 -1.12 -10.77
C VAL A 100 10.59 -0.94 -10.03
N LEU A 101 10.31 -1.84 -9.10
CA LEU A 101 9.16 -1.79 -8.19
C LEU A 101 9.66 -1.51 -6.76
N CYS A 102 9.14 -0.47 -6.12
CA CYS A 102 9.41 -0.22 -4.70
C CYS A 102 8.70 -1.27 -3.85
N ALA A 103 9.47 -2.03 -3.08
CA ALA A 103 8.96 -3.11 -2.25
C ALA A 103 9.56 -3.05 -0.84
N THR A 104 8.74 -3.33 0.16
CA THR A 104 9.13 -3.45 1.56
C THR A 104 8.64 -4.76 2.17
N GLY A 105 8.90 -4.97 3.46
CA GLY A 105 8.63 -6.22 4.17
C GLY A 105 9.68 -7.30 3.89
N GLY A 106 9.78 -8.29 4.77
CA GLY A 106 10.76 -9.37 4.64
C GLY A 106 10.69 -10.13 3.30
N GLY A 107 9.52 -10.17 2.67
CA GLY A 107 9.33 -10.79 1.36
C GLY A 107 10.03 -10.06 0.21
N ALA A 108 10.30 -8.75 0.32
CA ALA A 108 11.06 -8.01 -0.69
C ALA A 108 12.50 -8.55 -0.82
N TYR A 109 13.07 -9.08 0.26
CA TYR A 109 14.36 -9.77 0.24
C TYR A 109 14.21 -11.23 -0.17
N LYS A 110 13.23 -11.94 0.40
CA LYS A 110 13.02 -13.37 0.16
C LYS A 110 12.75 -13.70 -1.31
N PHE A 111 11.95 -12.88 -2.00
CA PHE A 111 11.46 -13.15 -3.35
C PHE A 111 12.16 -12.31 -4.44
N GLU A 112 13.25 -11.61 -4.10
CA GLU A 112 13.96 -10.73 -5.03
C GLU A 112 14.39 -11.46 -6.32
N GLU A 113 14.93 -12.67 -6.20
CA GLU A 113 15.35 -13.46 -7.37
C GLU A 113 14.16 -13.89 -8.24
N ASP A 114 13.01 -14.22 -7.64
CA ASP A 114 11.81 -14.62 -8.37
C ASP A 114 11.25 -13.45 -9.19
N PHE A 115 11.20 -12.25 -8.61
CA PHE A 115 10.83 -11.04 -9.34
C PHE A 115 11.78 -10.77 -10.51
N ARG A 116 13.09 -10.94 -10.29
CA ARG A 116 14.10 -10.70 -11.32
C ARG A 116 14.02 -11.71 -12.46
N THR A 117 13.92 -13.00 -12.15
CA THR A 117 14.03 -14.09 -13.13
C THR A 117 12.71 -14.44 -13.81
N ILE A 118 11.62 -14.49 -13.05
CA ILE A 118 10.29 -14.85 -13.56
C ILE A 118 9.58 -13.59 -14.05
N GLY A 119 9.56 -12.54 -13.23
CA GLY A 119 8.85 -11.29 -13.50
C GLY A 119 9.57 -10.33 -14.43
N ASN A 120 10.89 -10.48 -14.59
CA ASN A 120 11.77 -9.50 -15.25
C ASN A 120 11.64 -8.09 -14.63
N LEU A 121 11.54 -8.04 -13.30
CA LEU A 121 11.39 -6.82 -12.50
C LEU A 121 12.49 -6.74 -11.45
N GLN A 122 13.06 -5.56 -11.25
CA GLN A 122 13.96 -5.28 -10.14
C GLN A 122 13.17 -4.75 -8.96
N LEU A 123 13.54 -5.15 -7.74
CA LEU A 123 12.96 -4.58 -6.52
C LEU A 123 13.87 -3.49 -5.97
N HIS A 124 13.32 -2.29 -5.80
CA HIS A 124 13.91 -1.29 -4.91
C HIS A 124 13.44 -1.59 -3.49
N LYS A 125 14.27 -2.33 -2.74
CA LYS A 125 13.96 -2.79 -1.39
C LYS A 125 14.05 -1.65 -0.37
N LEU A 126 13.02 -1.49 0.44
CA LEU A 126 12.89 -0.47 1.47
C LEU A 126 12.67 -1.12 2.84
N ASP A 127 13.13 -0.49 3.92
CA ASP A 127 12.89 -0.98 5.29
C ASP A 127 11.39 -0.95 5.66
N GLU A 128 10.92 -2.01 6.31
CA GLU A 128 9.50 -2.21 6.65
C GLU A 128 8.99 -1.17 7.65
N LEU A 129 9.78 -0.84 8.66
CA LEU A 129 9.37 0.05 9.74
C LEU A 129 9.46 1.52 9.28
N ASP A 130 10.46 1.85 8.46
CA ASP A 130 10.55 3.17 7.82
C ASP A 130 9.36 3.42 6.89
N CYS A 131 8.99 2.45 6.06
CA CYS A 131 7.82 2.53 5.19
C CYS A 131 6.52 2.63 5.99
N LEU A 132 6.40 1.90 7.10
CA LEU A 132 5.26 1.98 8.00
C LEU A 132 5.07 3.39 8.57
N VAL A 133 6.12 3.98 9.16
CA VAL A 133 6.04 5.32 9.76
C VAL A 133 5.71 6.37 8.71
N LYS A 134 6.38 6.33 7.55
CA LYS A 134 6.11 7.26 6.43
C LYS A 134 4.69 7.12 5.90
N GLY A 135 4.22 5.88 5.71
CA GLY A 135 2.88 5.58 5.22
C GLY A 135 1.80 6.06 6.18
N LEU A 136 1.94 5.77 7.47
CA LEU A 136 0.99 6.19 8.51
C LEU A 136 0.84 7.71 8.55
N LEU A 137 1.96 8.44 8.66
CA LEU A 137 1.95 9.91 8.73
C LEU A 137 1.39 10.54 7.45
N TYR A 138 1.72 9.96 6.28
CA TYR A 138 1.21 10.44 5.01
C TYR A 138 -0.32 10.27 4.90
N ILE A 139 -0.84 9.07 5.19
CA ILE A 139 -2.28 8.79 5.07
C ILE A 139 -3.09 9.65 6.03
N ASP A 140 -2.62 9.83 7.26
CA ASP A 140 -3.29 10.71 8.22
C ASP A 140 -3.33 12.17 7.71
N SER A 141 -2.22 12.68 7.17
CA SER A 141 -2.12 14.06 6.66
C SER A 141 -3.06 14.37 5.49
N VAL A 142 -3.45 13.36 4.71
CA VAL A 142 -4.36 13.53 3.56
C VAL A 142 -5.81 13.25 3.91
N SER A 143 -6.09 12.81 5.14
CA SER A 143 -7.40 12.38 5.63
C SER A 143 -8.02 11.21 4.85
N PHE A 144 -9.09 10.64 5.40
CA PHE A 144 -9.86 9.61 4.73
C PHE A 144 -11.12 10.19 4.08
N ASN A 145 -10.98 10.74 2.87
CA ASN A 145 -12.09 11.37 2.12
C ASN A 145 -12.86 12.43 2.95
N GLY A 146 -12.12 13.25 3.71
CA GLY A 146 -12.69 14.26 4.61
C GLY A 146 -13.04 13.75 6.02
N GLN A 147 -12.82 12.47 6.32
CA GLN A 147 -12.92 11.91 7.67
C GLN A 147 -11.52 11.78 8.30
N ALA A 148 -11.46 11.75 9.63
CA ALA A 148 -10.22 11.43 10.33
C ALA A 148 -9.79 9.98 10.02
N GLU A 149 -8.51 9.79 9.75
CA GLU A 149 -7.92 8.45 9.58
C GLU A 149 -7.84 7.73 10.94
N CYS A 150 -7.32 8.42 11.95
CA CYS A 150 -7.18 7.86 13.29
C CYS A 150 -8.49 7.96 14.10
N TYR A 151 -8.71 6.98 14.98
CA TYR A 151 -9.88 6.92 15.85
C TYR A 151 -9.57 6.18 17.15
N TYR A 152 -10.44 6.38 18.15
CA TYR A 152 -10.44 5.62 19.39
C TYR A 152 -11.86 5.15 19.72
N PHE A 153 -12.00 4.24 20.68
CA PHE A 153 -13.30 3.85 21.23
C PHE A 153 -13.52 4.52 22.57
N GLU A 154 -14.46 5.46 22.62
CA GLU A 154 -14.93 6.03 23.87
C GLU A 154 -15.83 5.02 24.60
N ASN A 155 -15.73 4.94 25.93
CA ASN A 155 -16.45 3.96 26.75
C ASN A 155 -16.23 2.49 26.33
N ALA A 156 -15.01 2.13 25.89
CA ALA A 156 -14.69 0.82 25.31
C ALA A 156 -15.05 -0.40 26.19
N SER A 157 -15.20 -0.23 27.51
CA SER A 157 -15.57 -1.30 28.44
C SER A 157 -17.07 -1.49 28.62
N ASP A 158 -17.90 -0.56 28.12
CA ASP A 158 -19.37 -0.60 28.21
C ASP A 158 -19.96 -0.78 26.80
N PRO A 159 -20.45 -1.99 26.45
CA PRO A 159 -20.97 -2.26 25.11
C PRO A 159 -22.14 -1.36 24.67
N GLU A 160 -22.94 -0.84 25.60
CA GLU A 160 -24.09 0.03 25.27
C GLU A 160 -23.67 1.46 24.96
N ARG A 161 -22.51 1.89 25.49
CA ARG A 161 -21.98 3.25 25.33
C ARG A 161 -20.74 3.32 24.44
N CYS A 162 -20.20 2.17 24.03
CA CYS A 162 -19.00 2.08 23.22
C CYS A 162 -19.24 2.73 21.85
N GLN A 163 -18.46 3.78 21.55
CA GLN A 163 -18.60 4.54 20.31
C GLN A 163 -17.23 4.83 19.69
N LYS A 164 -17.16 4.73 18.36
CA LYS A 164 -15.98 5.12 17.58
C LYS A 164 -15.93 6.64 17.46
N MET A 165 -14.85 7.25 17.94
CA MET A 165 -14.63 8.69 17.92
C MET A 165 -13.37 9.04 17.13
N PRO A 166 -13.36 10.14 16.35
CA PRO A 166 -12.17 10.55 15.61
C PRO A 166 -11.04 10.97 16.56
N PHE A 167 -9.80 10.74 16.15
CA PHE A 167 -8.60 11.22 16.83
C PHE A 167 -7.74 12.00 15.84
N ASN A 168 -7.26 13.18 16.25
CA ASN A 168 -6.42 14.03 15.41
C ASN A 168 -4.94 13.77 15.73
N LEU A 169 -4.13 13.56 14.69
CA LEU A 169 -2.68 13.30 14.78
C LEU A 169 -1.85 14.45 14.19
N ASP A 170 -2.32 15.71 14.22
CA ASP A 170 -1.61 16.88 13.69
C ASP A 170 -0.25 17.11 14.38
N ASP A 171 -0.17 16.81 15.69
CA ASP A 171 1.07 16.74 16.46
C ASP A 171 1.14 15.42 17.23
N PRO A 172 1.53 14.31 16.57
CA PRO A 172 1.34 12.97 17.11
C PRO A 172 2.45 12.56 18.07
N TYR A 173 3.49 13.38 18.27
CA TYR A 173 4.71 12.94 18.95
C TYR A 173 4.72 13.28 20.45
N PRO A 174 5.23 12.37 21.30
CA PRO A 174 5.66 11.01 20.97
C PRO A 174 4.49 10.04 20.78
N LEU A 175 4.64 9.08 19.86
CA LEU A 175 3.66 8.02 19.59
C LEU A 175 4.26 6.63 19.80
N LEU A 176 3.49 5.72 20.39
CA LEU A 176 3.81 4.30 20.39
C LEU A 176 3.05 3.61 19.25
N VAL A 177 3.76 3.13 18.24
CA VAL A 177 3.16 2.40 17.11
C VAL A 177 3.32 0.90 17.35
N VAL A 178 2.20 0.19 17.46
CA VAL A 178 2.17 -1.26 17.64
C VAL A 178 1.67 -1.90 16.36
N ASN A 179 2.60 -2.40 15.53
CA ASN A 179 2.28 -3.06 14.27
C ASN A 179 1.98 -4.54 14.51
N ILE A 180 0.73 -4.97 14.31
CA ILE A 180 0.27 -6.35 14.54
C ILE A 180 0.09 -7.03 13.18
N GLY A 181 1.07 -7.84 12.80
CA GLY A 181 1.07 -8.69 11.60
C GLY A 181 1.21 -10.17 11.95
N SER A 182 2.02 -10.92 11.19
CA SER A 182 2.36 -12.32 11.52
C SER A 182 3.10 -12.45 12.86
N GLY A 183 3.81 -11.39 13.26
CA GLY A 183 4.28 -11.12 14.60
C GLY A 183 3.95 -9.67 14.97
N VAL A 184 4.54 -9.15 16.04
CA VAL A 184 4.30 -7.78 16.51
C VAL A 184 5.61 -7.01 16.55
N SER A 185 5.60 -5.77 16.07
CA SER A 185 6.70 -4.81 16.29
C SER A 185 6.18 -3.58 17.01
N ILE A 186 6.87 -3.18 18.08
CA ILE A 186 6.55 -2.00 18.88
C ILE A 186 7.61 -0.94 18.62
N LEU A 187 7.17 0.20 18.11
CA LEU A 187 8.00 1.37 17.82
C LEU A 187 7.70 2.50 18.80
N SER A 188 8.73 3.18 19.27
CA SER A 188 8.61 4.49 19.90
C SER A 188 9.01 5.55 18.88
N VAL A 189 8.07 6.42 18.51
CA VAL A 189 8.21 7.44 17.48
C VAL A 189 8.27 8.81 18.14
N HIS A 190 9.42 9.48 18.05
CA HIS A 190 9.68 10.79 18.65
C HIS A 190 9.60 11.93 17.63
N SER A 191 9.77 11.64 16.35
CA SER A 191 9.50 12.54 15.22
C SER A 191 9.40 11.73 13.93
N LYS A 192 9.07 12.37 12.81
CA LYS A 192 9.01 11.74 11.47
C LYS A 192 10.28 10.99 11.06
N ASP A 193 11.44 11.41 11.57
CA ASP A 193 12.76 10.85 11.24
C ASP A 193 13.49 10.30 12.49
N ASN A 194 12.82 10.27 13.65
CA ASN A 194 13.39 9.76 14.90
C ASN A 194 12.42 8.75 15.53
N TYR A 195 12.68 7.49 15.29
CA TYR A 195 11.94 6.38 15.87
C TYR A 195 12.87 5.18 16.08
N LYS A 196 12.49 4.32 17.00
CA LYS A 196 13.21 3.07 17.27
C LYS A 196 12.25 1.93 17.55
N ARG A 197 12.62 0.73 17.11
CA ARG A 197 11.97 -0.50 17.55
C ARG A 197 12.35 -0.77 19.00
N VAL A 198 11.36 -0.76 19.89
CA VAL A 198 11.54 -1.00 21.32
C VAL A 198 11.60 -2.49 21.59
N THR A 199 10.66 -3.25 21.03
CA THR A 199 10.56 -4.71 21.18
C THR A 199 9.61 -5.30 20.12
N GLY A 200 9.36 -6.60 20.18
CA GLY A 200 8.33 -7.31 19.41
C GLY A 200 8.03 -8.68 20.00
N THR A 201 7.00 -9.34 19.47
CA THR A 201 6.62 -10.72 19.84
C THR A 201 6.21 -11.55 18.63
#